data_AF-A0A5N8YPA3-F1
#
_entry.id   AF-A0A5N8YPA3-F1
#
_cell.length_a   1.000
_cell.length_b   1.000
_cell.length_c   1.000
_cell.angle_alpha   90.00
_cell.angle_beta   90.00
_cell.angle_gamma   90.00
#
_symmetry.space_group_name_H-M   'P 1'
#
loop_
_entity.id
_entity.type
_entity.pdbx_description
1 polymer ?
#
loop_
_entity_poly.entity_id
_entity_poly.type
_entity_poly.pdbx_seq_one_letter_code
_entity_poly.pdbx_strand_id
1 'polypeptide(L)'
;MKEIRREDAVIALLEAIGWSGYSEITVDRPDHSPRVLASLIRRASGILGQAREYQLVDYVFWPLVMILGPDRRPDESIREHIQRVIEYLLGIGDLVAVTEVIGGRRKTFIYPGEPRFVQRKNGDILVIGILPEHNEPVTGELGKQLDYRGYLRFLPGCLYEQLKEADSLREIPFDMWMEIPLGIDDPRTYYKKIVQRLEQADPYNGDLNLQRWYRSDEPPKNKNAHRYRWKDDMPKSAKGFCIVNFTDTFGVRYWAFAKVDAGEIERCVFLPTDPGALGGKFEAADEARMIQLSMDCYREKKQIAKVNPDASGGGLVKVYAPLPGWVDRRWSVLGEKLPNPQPRNNHDCLFAYRFGPTELETELEFAKAKVWLSVEYEQDC
;
A
#
# COMPACT_ATOMS: atom_id res chain seq x y z
N MET A 1 21.46 31.01 25.91
CA MET A 1 20.53 30.02 25.32
C MET A 1 21.24 28.68 25.31
N LYS A 2 20.64 27.63 25.85
CA LYS A 2 21.20 26.27 25.78
C LYS A 2 21.06 25.80 24.33
N GLU A 3 22.15 25.36 23.71
CA GLU A 3 22.13 24.80 22.37
C GLU A 3 21.33 23.49 22.41
N ILE A 4 20.20 23.42 21.71
CA ILE A 4 19.40 22.20 21.62
C ILE A 4 20.14 21.30 20.63
N ARG A 5 20.64 20.16 21.12
CA ARG A 5 21.29 19.20 20.23
C ARG A 5 20.23 18.54 19.37
N ARG A 6 20.61 18.18 18.15
CA ARG A 6 19.73 17.51 17.19
C ARG A 6 19.04 16.26 17.78
N GLU A 7 19.79 15.45 18.52
CA GLU A 7 19.28 14.26 19.21
C GLU A 7 18.13 14.62 20.17
N ASP A 8 18.30 15.68 20.95
CA ASP A 8 17.30 16.15 21.90
C ASP A 8 16.01 16.59 21.17
N ALA A 9 16.12 17.19 19.98
CA ALA A 9 14.99 17.55 19.13
C ALA A 9 14.28 16.34 18.51
N VAL A 10 15.02 15.31 18.07
CA VAL A 10 14.44 14.04 17.59
C VAL A 10 13.70 13.37 18.74
N ILE A 11 14.31 13.28 19.92
CA ILE A 11 13.69 12.68 21.10
C ILE A 11 12.38 13.38 21.44
N ALA A 12 12.38 14.71 21.50
CA ALA A 12 11.17 15.50 21.75
C ALA A 12 10.09 15.25 20.69
N LEU A 13 10.47 15.10 19.41
CA LEU A 13 9.53 14.73 18.34
C LEU A 13 8.90 13.35 18.61
N LEU A 14 9.73 12.34 18.92
CA LEU A 14 9.30 10.97 19.15
C LEU A 14 8.38 10.87 20.38
N GLU A 15 8.73 11.57 21.46
CA GLU A 15 7.89 11.69 22.65
C GLU A 15 6.56 12.37 22.33
N ALA A 16 6.58 13.46 21.56
CA ALA A 16 5.38 14.20 21.20
C ALA A 16 4.39 13.37 20.36
N ILE A 17 4.85 12.37 19.62
CA ILE A 17 4.00 11.41 18.87
C ILE A 17 3.70 10.13 19.66
N GLY A 18 3.93 10.13 20.98
CA GLY A 18 3.58 9.02 21.87
C GLY A 18 4.55 7.84 21.84
N TRP A 19 5.80 8.06 21.40
CA TRP A 19 6.77 6.98 21.30
C TRP A 19 7.85 7.04 22.39
N SER A 20 7.59 6.31 23.48
CA SER A 20 8.58 5.99 24.52
C SER A 20 9.30 4.67 24.16
N GLY A 21 10.64 4.66 24.17
CA GLY A 21 11.43 3.46 23.85
C GLY A 21 12.03 3.43 22.43
N TYR A 22 12.57 4.56 21.96
CA TYR A 22 13.29 4.63 20.70
C TYR A 22 14.62 3.86 20.75
N SER A 23 15.02 3.28 19.62
CA SER A 23 16.36 2.71 19.42
C SER A 23 17.29 3.74 18.77
N GLU A 24 18.61 3.61 18.95
CA GLU A 24 19.61 4.46 18.26
C GLU A 24 19.35 4.50 16.75
N ILE A 25 18.97 3.37 16.15
CA ILE A 25 18.66 3.25 14.71
C ILE A 25 17.52 4.19 14.29
N THR A 26 16.49 4.36 15.13
CA THR A 26 15.38 5.25 14.75
C THR A 26 15.61 6.70 15.14
N VAL A 27 16.39 6.97 16.19
CA VAL A 27 16.89 8.32 16.46
C VAL A 27 17.69 8.83 15.25
N ASP A 28 18.46 7.93 14.64
CA ASP A 28 19.20 8.23 13.43
C ASP A 28 18.31 8.39 12.19
N ARG A 29 17.32 7.52 11.96
CA ARG A 29 16.52 7.48 10.71
C ARG A 29 15.00 7.51 10.97
N PRO A 30 14.46 8.60 11.55
CA PRO A 30 13.02 8.72 11.79
C PRO A 30 12.20 8.71 10.48
N ASP A 31 12.79 9.22 9.40
CA ASP A 31 12.27 9.25 8.02
C ASP A 31 12.19 7.87 7.34
N HIS A 32 12.81 6.83 7.92
CA HIS A 32 12.70 5.46 7.42
C HIS A 32 11.77 4.60 8.28
N SER A 33 11.31 5.09 9.43
CA SER A 33 10.46 4.31 10.34
C SER A 33 9.00 4.40 9.91
N PRO A 34 8.38 3.26 9.53
CA PRO A 34 6.96 3.20 9.18
C PRO A 34 6.05 3.82 10.25
N ARG A 35 6.30 3.49 11.51
CA ARG A 35 5.55 3.96 12.67
C ARG A 35 5.65 5.48 12.81
N VAL A 36 6.87 6.04 12.73
CA VAL A 36 7.09 7.48 12.90
C VAL A 36 6.39 8.27 11.80
N LEU A 37 6.59 7.89 10.53
CA LEU A 37 5.95 8.57 9.41
C LEU A 37 4.43 8.51 9.52
N ALA A 38 3.85 7.35 9.82
CA ALA A 38 2.41 7.24 9.99
C ALA A 38 1.89 8.10 11.14
N SER A 39 2.57 8.13 12.29
CA SER A 39 2.17 8.99 13.42
C SER A 39 2.26 10.48 13.08
N LEU A 40 3.30 10.91 12.35
CA LEU A 40 3.42 12.30 11.89
C LEU A 40 2.30 12.68 10.91
N ILE A 41 1.98 11.81 9.95
CA ILE A 41 0.90 12.06 8.99
C ILE A 41 -0.46 12.10 9.69
N ARG A 42 -0.72 11.18 10.64
CA ARG A 42 -1.96 11.18 11.43
C ARG A 42 -2.12 12.48 12.20
N ARG A 43 -1.05 12.94 12.86
CA ARG A 43 -1.04 14.21 13.58
C ARG A 43 -1.27 15.40 12.63
N ALA A 44 -0.57 15.44 11.50
CA ALA A 44 -0.74 16.48 10.49
C ALA A 44 -2.19 16.51 9.98
N SER A 45 -2.78 15.35 9.71
CA SER A 45 -4.17 15.23 9.28
C SER A 45 -5.16 15.70 10.34
N GLY A 46 -4.95 15.32 11.61
CA GLY A 46 -5.78 15.80 12.73
C GLY A 46 -5.73 17.32 12.91
N ILE A 47 -4.54 17.92 12.77
CA ILE A 47 -4.35 19.38 12.87
C ILE A 47 -4.98 20.12 11.69
N LEU A 48 -4.78 19.62 10.46
CA LEU A 48 -5.27 20.29 9.26
C LEU A 48 -6.78 20.10 9.08
N GLY A 49 -7.34 18.97 9.52
CA GLY A 49 -8.75 18.59 9.40
C GLY A 49 -9.19 18.27 7.96
N GLN A 50 -8.78 19.09 6.99
CA GLN A 50 -8.97 18.91 5.57
C GLN A 50 -7.71 19.36 4.83
N ALA A 51 -7.15 18.49 3.99
CA ALA A 51 -5.93 18.81 3.25
C ALA A 51 -5.91 18.19 1.87
N ARG A 52 -5.15 18.79 0.95
CA ARG A 52 -4.67 18.12 -0.26
C ARG A 52 -3.49 17.22 0.08
N GLU A 53 -3.25 16.18 -0.71
CA GLU A 53 -2.11 15.29 -0.51
C GLU A 53 -0.79 16.05 -0.40
N TYR A 54 -0.50 16.96 -1.34
CA TYR A 54 0.74 17.76 -1.31
C TYR A 54 0.88 18.59 -0.03
N GLN A 55 -0.23 19.07 0.54
CA GLN A 55 -0.21 19.84 1.79
C GLN A 55 0.18 18.94 2.97
N LEU A 56 -0.33 17.70 3.04
CA LEU A 56 0.08 16.73 4.05
C LEU A 56 1.54 16.34 3.89
N VAL A 57 1.99 16.12 2.65
CA VAL A 57 3.40 15.81 2.35
C VAL A 57 4.30 16.93 2.85
N ASP A 58 4.02 18.19 2.48
CA ASP A 58 4.82 19.34 2.90
C ASP A 58 4.81 19.54 4.42
N TYR A 59 3.65 19.36 5.06
CA TYR A 59 3.49 19.53 6.50
C TYR A 59 4.36 18.55 7.31
N VAL A 60 4.59 17.35 6.79
CA VAL A 60 5.46 16.34 7.42
C VAL A 60 6.92 16.47 6.96
N PHE A 61 7.13 16.75 5.68
CA PHE A 61 8.47 16.83 5.08
C PHE A 61 9.32 17.94 5.71
N TRP A 62 8.82 19.18 5.77
CA TRP A 62 9.63 20.32 6.21
C TRP A 62 10.13 20.19 7.66
N PRO A 63 9.31 19.79 8.64
CA PRO A 63 9.80 19.51 9.99
C PRO A 63 10.86 18.41 10.02
N LEU A 64 10.69 17.32 9.26
CA LEU A 64 11.70 16.26 9.16
C LEU A 64 13.01 16.78 8.61
N VAL A 65 12.99 17.60 7.56
CA VAL A 65 14.20 18.24 7.00
C VAL A 65 14.98 19.00 8.08
N MET A 66 14.26 19.82 8.86
CA MET A 66 14.87 20.65 9.90
C MET A 66 15.49 19.81 11.02
N ILE A 67 14.84 18.71 11.40
CA ILE A 67 15.31 17.80 12.45
C ILE A 67 16.47 16.92 11.95
N LEU A 68 16.48 16.56 10.66
CA LEU A 68 17.54 15.73 10.06
C LEU A 68 18.82 16.52 9.71
N GLY A 69 18.75 17.85 9.69
CA GLY A 69 19.91 18.72 9.49
C GLY A 69 20.50 18.70 8.07
N PRO A 70 21.45 19.62 7.79
CA PRO A 70 21.95 19.88 6.43
C PRO A 70 22.78 18.74 5.82
N ASP A 71 23.44 17.93 6.66
CA ASP A 71 24.30 16.81 6.23
C ASP A 71 23.51 15.60 5.73
N ARG A 72 22.20 15.57 6.02
CA ARG A 72 21.27 14.55 5.52
C ARG A 72 20.19 15.28 4.72
N ARG A 73 20.60 15.86 3.59
CA ARG A 73 19.65 16.48 2.66
C ARG A 73 18.56 15.44 2.34
N PRO A 74 17.29 15.77 2.61
CA PRO A 74 16.19 14.98 2.09
C PRO A 74 16.33 14.98 0.58
N ASP A 75 16.50 13.80 -0.01
CA ASP A 75 16.29 13.65 -1.44
C ASP A 75 14.77 13.52 -1.69
N GLU A 76 14.37 13.66 -2.95
CA GLU A 76 12.97 13.51 -3.38
C GLU A 76 12.35 12.18 -2.92
N SER A 77 13.19 11.18 -2.59
CA SER A 77 12.74 9.88 -2.10
C SER A 77 11.98 9.94 -0.77
N ILE A 78 12.21 10.95 0.08
CA ILE A 78 11.45 11.11 1.33
C ILE A 78 10.02 11.59 1.04
N ARG A 79 9.83 12.49 0.07
CA ARG A 79 8.48 12.91 -0.36
C ARG A 79 7.72 11.72 -0.91
N GLU A 80 8.35 10.94 -1.79
CA GLU A 80 7.77 9.70 -2.30
C GLU A 80 7.49 8.67 -1.20
N HIS A 81 8.30 8.64 -0.13
CA HIS A 81 8.03 7.78 1.02
C HIS A 81 6.79 8.27 1.78
N ILE A 82 6.70 9.56 2.10
CA ILE A 82 5.54 10.14 2.79
C ILE A 82 4.26 9.90 2.00
N GLN A 83 4.29 10.10 0.68
CA GLN A 83 3.16 9.80 -0.22
C GLN A 83 2.73 8.34 -0.13
N ARG A 84 3.68 7.39 -0.20
CA ARG A 84 3.38 5.96 -0.04
C ARG A 84 2.75 5.63 1.31
N VAL A 85 3.14 6.33 2.39
CA VAL A 85 2.52 6.15 3.70
C VAL A 85 1.11 6.75 3.72
N ILE A 86 0.88 7.91 3.09
CA ILE A 86 -0.47 8.47 2.93
C ILE A 86 -1.39 7.49 2.20
N GLU A 87 -0.94 6.92 1.06
CA GLU A 87 -1.66 5.88 0.31
C GLU A 87 -2.00 4.68 1.23
N TYR A 88 -1.03 4.23 2.03
CA TYR A 88 -1.25 3.14 2.98
C TYR A 88 -2.31 3.50 4.03
N LEU A 89 -2.23 4.71 4.61
CA LEU A 89 -3.17 5.20 5.63
C LEU A 89 -4.59 5.40 5.09
N LEU A 90 -4.72 5.85 3.84
CA LEU A 90 -5.99 5.88 3.11
C LEU A 90 -6.57 4.46 2.97
N GLY A 91 -5.72 3.51 2.56
CA GLY A 91 -6.13 2.13 2.34
C GLY A 91 -6.57 1.40 3.62
N ILE A 92 -5.99 1.70 4.79
CA ILE A 92 -6.42 1.10 6.07
C ILE A 92 -7.58 1.86 6.74
N GLY A 93 -7.91 3.07 6.26
CA GLY A 93 -9.02 3.88 6.80
C GLY A 93 -8.63 4.84 7.93
N ASP A 94 -7.34 5.09 8.12
CA ASP A 94 -6.87 6.18 8.99
C ASP A 94 -7.09 7.55 8.36
N LEU A 95 -7.07 7.59 7.03
CA LEU A 95 -7.39 8.76 6.23
C LEU A 95 -8.55 8.40 5.29
N VAL A 96 -9.30 9.42 4.87
CA VAL A 96 -10.39 9.27 3.89
C VAL A 96 -10.20 10.30 2.78
N ALA A 97 -10.23 9.85 1.52
CA ALA A 97 -10.20 10.72 0.36
C ALA A 97 -11.63 10.99 -0.14
N VAL A 98 -11.99 12.27 -0.30
CA VAL A 98 -13.27 12.72 -0.85
C VAL A 98 -12.99 13.52 -2.12
N THR A 99 -13.58 13.09 -3.24
CA THR A 99 -13.48 13.82 -4.51
C THR A 99 -14.72 14.66 -4.73
N GLU A 100 -14.52 15.97 -4.79
CA GLU A 100 -15.57 16.97 -5.02
C GLU A 100 -15.43 17.58 -6.42
N VAL A 101 -16.56 17.95 -7.03
CA VAL A 101 -16.56 18.71 -8.29
C VAL A 101 -16.77 20.19 -7.96
N ILE A 102 -15.71 20.98 -8.03
CA ILE A 102 -15.75 22.43 -7.74
C ILE A 102 -15.44 23.18 -9.03
N GLY A 103 -16.42 23.95 -9.53
CA GLY A 103 -16.27 24.72 -10.77
C GLY A 103 -15.98 23.84 -12.00
N GLY A 104 -16.60 22.67 -12.08
CA GLY A 104 -16.39 21.70 -13.18
C GLY A 104 -15.07 20.92 -13.10
N ARG A 105 -14.22 21.18 -12.09
CA ARG A 105 -12.97 20.44 -11.88
C ARG A 105 -13.10 19.49 -10.71
N ARG A 106 -12.67 18.24 -10.90
CA ARG A 106 -12.55 17.26 -9.82
C ARG A 106 -11.39 17.64 -8.90
N LYS A 107 -11.65 17.61 -7.60
CA LYS A 107 -10.74 18.02 -6.54
C LYS A 107 -10.82 16.98 -5.43
N THR A 108 -9.72 16.29 -5.16
CA THR A 108 -9.62 15.34 -4.06
C THR A 108 -9.09 16.02 -2.80
N PHE A 109 -9.78 15.82 -1.69
CA PHE A 109 -9.37 16.25 -0.35
C PHE A 109 -9.23 15.03 0.55
N ILE A 110 -8.31 15.10 1.50
CA ILE A 110 -8.02 14.08 2.48
C ILE A 110 -8.45 14.60 3.85
N TYR A 111 -9.20 13.75 4.56
CA TYR A 111 -9.72 13.99 5.89
C TYR A 111 -9.21 12.90 6.86
N PRO A 112 -9.13 13.20 8.17
CA PRO A 112 -9.02 12.19 9.20
C PRO A 112 -10.12 11.14 9.06
N GLY A 113 -9.76 9.85 9.09
CA GLY A 113 -10.74 8.77 9.16
C GLY A 113 -11.38 8.69 10.55
N GLU A 114 -12.65 8.32 10.60
CA GLU A 114 -13.35 8.13 11.89
C GLU A 114 -12.70 6.99 12.70
N PRO A 115 -12.50 7.15 14.01
CA PRO A 115 -12.02 6.08 14.87
C PRO A 115 -12.94 4.84 14.81
N ARG A 116 -12.36 3.70 14.47
CA ARG A 116 -13.06 2.41 14.36
C ARG A 116 -12.16 1.27 14.81
N PHE A 117 -12.74 0.11 15.06
CA PHE A 117 -11.98 -1.10 15.32
C PHE A 117 -12.50 -2.31 14.54
N VAL A 118 -11.60 -3.25 14.28
CA VAL A 118 -11.85 -4.49 13.55
C VAL A 118 -11.35 -5.65 14.40
N GLN A 119 -12.25 -6.56 14.78
CA GLN A 119 -11.86 -7.80 15.46
C GLN A 119 -11.27 -8.78 14.44
N ARG A 120 -10.10 -9.35 14.76
CA ARG A 120 -9.47 -10.41 13.98
C ARG A 120 -9.81 -11.79 14.52
N LYS A 121 -9.70 -12.80 13.67
CA LYS A 121 -9.94 -14.21 14.03
C LYS A 121 -8.98 -14.74 15.10
N ASN A 122 -7.75 -14.22 15.15
CA ASN A 122 -6.76 -14.57 16.17
C ASN A 122 -7.03 -13.92 17.54
N GLY A 123 -8.07 -13.08 17.64
CA GLY A 123 -8.44 -12.36 18.87
C GLY A 123 -7.90 -10.95 18.96
N ASP A 124 -6.85 -10.58 18.22
CA ASP A 124 -6.33 -9.20 18.22
C ASP A 124 -7.36 -8.22 17.65
N ILE A 125 -7.30 -6.97 18.11
CA ILE A 125 -8.20 -5.92 17.66
C ILE A 125 -7.39 -4.86 16.93
N LEU A 126 -7.64 -4.68 15.63
CA LEU A 126 -7.05 -3.59 14.87
C LEU A 126 -7.81 -2.30 15.15
N VAL A 127 -7.09 -1.22 15.43
CA VAL A 127 -7.68 0.12 15.63
C VAL A 127 -7.24 1.06 14.50
N ILE A 128 -8.23 1.68 13.86
CA ILE A 128 -8.05 2.57 12.71
C ILE A 128 -8.69 3.93 12.98
N GLY A 129 -8.40 4.89 12.11
CA GLY A 129 -8.91 6.26 12.21
C GLY A 129 -8.00 7.18 13.01
N ILE A 130 -8.43 8.43 13.12
CA ILE A 130 -7.73 9.50 13.81
C ILE A 130 -8.77 10.27 14.61
N LEU A 131 -8.49 10.48 15.90
CA LEU A 131 -9.28 11.37 16.75
C LEU A 131 -8.59 12.75 16.72
N PRO A 132 -9.13 13.80 16.08
CA PRO A 132 -8.37 15.02 15.77
C PRO A 132 -7.66 15.73 16.94
N GLU A 133 -8.20 15.62 18.15
CA GLU A 133 -7.61 16.19 19.38
C GLU A 133 -6.44 15.37 19.94
N HIS A 134 -6.24 14.15 19.42
CA HIS A 134 -5.26 13.18 19.89
C HIS A 134 -4.46 12.60 18.72
N ASN A 135 -3.25 12.13 18.98
CA ASN A 135 -2.46 11.44 17.94
C ASN A 135 -2.96 10.00 17.70
N GLU A 136 -3.79 9.49 18.62
CA GLU A 136 -4.24 8.10 18.68
C GLU A 136 -5.78 8.04 18.66
N PRO A 137 -6.36 6.97 18.06
CA PRO A 137 -7.82 6.77 17.95
C PRO A 137 -8.45 6.33 19.28
N VAL A 138 -7.62 5.92 20.25
CA VAL A 138 -7.96 5.58 21.63
C VAL A 138 -7.08 6.39 22.56
N THR A 139 -7.55 6.69 23.77
CA THR A 139 -6.82 7.47 24.77
C THR A 139 -6.82 6.78 26.13
N GLY A 140 -6.14 7.36 27.13
CA GLY A 140 -6.11 6.83 28.49
C GLY A 140 -5.45 5.46 28.60
N GLU A 141 -6.05 4.56 29.39
CA GLU A 141 -5.53 3.20 29.61
C GLU A 141 -5.59 2.30 28.37
N LEU A 142 -6.51 2.56 27.44
CA LEU A 142 -6.57 1.86 26.16
C LEU A 142 -5.38 2.27 25.27
N GLY A 143 -5.09 3.58 25.18
CA GLY A 143 -3.95 4.09 24.41
C GLY A 143 -2.61 3.49 24.87
N LYS A 144 -2.41 3.34 26.19
CA LYS A 144 -1.20 2.72 26.76
C LYS A 144 -0.99 1.25 26.36
N GLN A 145 -2.06 0.56 25.94
CA GLN A 145 -2.01 -0.85 25.55
C GLN A 145 -1.88 -1.05 24.03
N LEU A 146 -1.78 0.04 23.25
CA LEU A 146 -1.59 -0.05 21.81
C LEU A 146 -0.24 -0.68 21.46
N ASP A 147 -0.32 -1.81 20.76
CA ASP A 147 0.81 -2.46 20.10
C ASP A 147 0.93 -1.95 18.65
N TYR A 148 2.13 -1.49 18.29
CA TYR A 148 2.39 -0.89 16.99
C TYR A 148 3.18 -1.85 16.11
N ARG A 149 2.57 -2.28 15.00
CA ARG A 149 3.20 -3.19 14.03
C ARG A 149 3.32 -2.49 12.68
N GLY A 150 4.49 -1.90 12.43
CA GLY A 150 4.73 -1.06 11.25
C GLY A 150 3.84 0.19 11.27
N TYR A 151 2.93 0.29 10.31
CA TYR A 151 1.94 1.36 10.25
C TYR A 151 0.68 1.05 11.08
N LEU A 152 0.46 -0.20 11.51
CA LEU A 152 -0.79 -0.65 12.12
C LEU A 152 -0.77 -0.53 13.65
N ARG A 153 -1.96 -0.50 14.25
CA ARG A 153 -2.19 -0.35 15.69
C ARG A 153 -3.13 -1.45 16.17
N PHE A 154 -2.69 -2.22 17.16
CA PHE A 154 -3.42 -3.35 17.71
C PHE A 154 -3.68 -3.20 19.20
N LEU A 155 -4.81 -3.73 19.65
CA LEU A 155 -5.12 -3.93 21.05
C LEU A 155 -5.30 -5.44 21.33
N PRO A 156 -4.96 -5.91 22.54
CA PRO A 156 -5.29 -7.26 22.97
C PRO A 156 -6.80 -7.54 22.90
N GLY A 157 -7.15 -8.76 22.50
CA GLY A 157 -8.55 -9.19 22.39
C GLY A 157 -9.36 -9.11 23.68
N CYS A 158 -8.71 -9.21 24.83
CA CYS A 158 -9.37 -9.09 26.14
C CYS A 158 -9.97 -7.70 26.40
N LEU A 159 -9.62 -6.68 25.59
CA LEU A 159 -10.16 -5.32 25.69
C LEU A 159 -11.39 -5.09 24.82
N TYR A 160 -11.91 -6.11 24.13
CA TYR A 160 -13.03 -5.97 23.20
C TYR A 160 -14.28 -5.33 23.83
N GLU A 161 -14.69 -5.78 25.01
CA GLU A 161 -15.86 -5.22 25.70
C GLU A 161 -15.63 -3.75 26.10
N GLN A 162 -14.43 -3.40 26.55
CA GLN A 162 -14.08 -2.00 26.88
C GLN A 162 -14.15 -1.09 25.64
N LEU A 163 -13.80 -1.61 24.46
CA LEU A 163 -13.89 -0.87 23.21
C LEU A 163 -15.34 -0.68 22.73
N LYS A 164 -16.23 -1.64 23.02
CA LYS A 164 -17.66 -1.49 22.74
C LYS A 164 -18.34 -0.45 23.60
N GLU A 165 -17.88 -0.31 24.84
CA GLU A 165 -18.37 0.71 25.77
C GLU A 165 -17.78 2.10 25.51
N ALA A 166 -16.74 2.21 24.67
CA ALA A 166 -16.14 3.49 24.32
C ALA A 166 -16.97 4.25 23.27
N ASP A 167 -17.58 5.37 23.67
CA ASP A 167 -18.47 6.18 22.83
C ASP A 167 -17.85 6.68 21.51
N SER A 168 -16.52 6.76 21.42
CA SER A 168 -15.79 7.31 20.27
C SER A 168 -15.45 6.27 19.19
N LEU A 169 -15.69 4.98 19.41
CA LEU A 169 -15.23 3.90 18.53
C LEU A 169 -16.38 3.03 18.05
N ARG A 170 -16.36 2.70 16.76
CA ARG A 170 -17.34 1.79 16.15
C ARG A 170 -16.66 0.54 15.61
N GLU A 171 -17.28 -0.59 15.85
CA GLU A 171 -16.87 -1.85 15.24
C GLU A 171 -17.23 -1.85 13.75
N ILE A 172 -16.30 -2.31 12.90
CA ILE A 172 -16.55 -2.60 11.50
C ILE A 172 -16.13 -4.05 11.19
N PRO A 173 -17.01 -4.88 10.56
CA PRO A 173 -16.65 -6.24 10.20
C PRO A 173 -15.42 -6.29 9.29
N PHE A 174 -14.56 -7.28 9.49
CA PHE A 174 -13.30 -7.42 8.76
C PHE A 174 -13.48 -7.38 7.23
N ASP A 175 -14.43 -8.15 6.70
CA ASP A 175 -14.67 -8.23 5.26
C ASP A 175 -15.26 -6.92 4.68
N MET A 176 -16.04 -6.20 5.49
CA MET A 176 -16.57 -4.87 5.12
C MET A 176 -15.45 -3.83 5.11
N TRP A 177 -14.54 -3.87 6.08
CA TRP A 177 -13.40 -2.97 6.16
C TRP A 177 -12.40 -3.17 5.00
N MET A 178 -12.15 -4.43 4.64
CA MET A 178 -11.20 -4.79 3.59
C MET A 178 -11.65 -4.37 2.18
N GLU A 179 -12.95 -4.20 1.93
CA GLU A 179 -13.51 -3.82 0.62
C GLU A 179 -12.93 -4.66 -0.54
N ILE A 180 -12.92 -5.98 -0.38
CA ILE A 180 -12.36 -6.89 -1.39
C ILE A 180 -13.15 -6.71 -2.70
N PRO A 181 -12.48 -6.48 -3.85
CA PRO A 181 -13.15 -6.33 -5.14
C PRO A 181 -14.11 -7.48 -5.43
N LEU A 182 -15.39 -7.16 -5.68
CA LEU A 182 -16.41 -8.14 -5.98
C LEU A 182 -16.42 -8.47 -7.49
N GLY A 183 -16.76 -9.71 -7.83
CA GLY A 183 -16.99 -10.13 -9.23
C GLY A 183 -15.72 -10.34 -10.07
N ILE A 184 -14.55 -10.51 -9.43
CA ILE A 184 -13.29 -10.84 -10.09
C ILE A 184 -12.83 -12.23 -9.62
N ASP A 185 -13.51 -13.28 -10.07
CA ASP A 185 -13.23 -14.66 -9.62
C ASP A 185 -12.41 -15.48 -10.65
N ASP A 186 -12.51 -15.17 -11.95
CA ASP A 186 -11.76 -15.87 -13.00
C ASP A 186 -10.82 -14.91 -13.78
N PRO A 187 -9.49 -15.16 -13.78
CA PRO A 187 -8.53 -14.28 -14.45
C PRO A 187 -8.78 -14.18 -15.96
N ARG A 188 -9.22 -15.28 -16.60
CA ARG A 188 -9.42 -15.31 -18.06
C ARG A 188 -10.61 -14.46 -18.46
N THR A 189 -11.71 -14.55 -17.72
CA THR A 189 -12.90 -13.72 -17.91
C THR A 189 -12.59 -12.25 -17.64
N TYR A 190 -11.86 -11.95 -16.57
CA TYR A 190 -11.44 -10.58 -16.26
C TYR A 190 -10.57 -9.99 -17.38
N TYR A 191 -9.56 -10.74 -17.84
CA TYR A 191 -8.69 -10.31 -18.96
C TYR A 191 -9.48 -10.08 -20.26
N LYS A 192 -10.40 -10.98 -20.62
CA LYS A 192 -11.24 -10.82 -21.81
C LYS A 192 -12.14 -9.57 -21.72
N LYS A 193 -12.71 -9.29 -20.54
CA LYS A 193 -13.55 -8.12 -20.30
C LYS A 193 -12.77 -6.82 -20.50
N ILE A 194 -11.54 -6.73 -19.97
CA ILE A 194 -10.72 -5.51 -20.13
C ILE A 194 -10.23 -5.35 -21.58
N VAL A 195 -9.88 -6.45 -22.27
CA VAL A 195 -9.56 -6.42 -23.72
C VAL A 195 -10.76 -5.95 -24.54
N GLN A 196 -11.96 -6.43 -24.25
CA GLN A 196 -13.18 -5.99 -24.94
C GLN A 196 -13.43 -4.49 -24.74
N ARG A 197 -13.26 -3.98 -23.51
CA ARG A 197 -13.36 -2.55 -23.22
C ARG A 197 -12.33 -1.74 -24.02
N LEU A 198 -11.11 -2.23 -24.12
CA LEU A 198 -10.03 -1.57 -24.87
C LEU A 198 -10.30 -1.53 -26.39
N GLU A 199 -10.79 -2.62 -26.97
CA GLU A 199 -11.12 -2.66 -28.41
C GLU A 199 -12.32 -1.74 -28.74
N GLN A 200 -13.14 -1.38 -27.76
CA GLN A 200 -14.22 -0.40 -27.89
C GLN A 200 -13.78 1.05 -27.63
N ALA A 201 -12.56 1.28 -27.13
CA ALA A 201 -12.05 2.61 -26.85
C ALA A 201 -11.63 3.34 -28.15
N ASP A 202 -11.75 4.66 -28.14
CA ASP A 202 -11.25 5.50 -29.23
C ASP A 202 -9.72 5.41 -29.37
N PRO A 203 -9.16 5.70 -30.57
CA PRO A 203 -7.72 5.85 -30.76
C PRO A 203 -7.10 6.81 -29.75
N TYR A 204 -5.96 6.43 -29.20
CA TYR A 204 -5.21 7.27 -28.28
C TYR A 204 -4.45 8.35 -29.05
N ASN A 205 -4.76 9.62 -28.78
CA ASN A 205 -4.09 10.79 -29.36
C ASN A 205 -3.49 11.71 -28.28
N GLY A 206 -3.15 11.15 -27.11
CA GLY A 206 -2.71 11.92 -25.95
C GLY A 206 -1.20 12.22 -25.95
N ASP A 207 -0.82 13.26 -25.21
CA ASP A 207 0.55 13.79 -25.07
C ASP A 207 1.23 13.39 -23.75
N LEU A 208 0.69 12.38 -23.06
CA LEU A 208 1.25 11.95 -21.78
C LEU A 208 2.62 11.27 -21.94
N ASN A 209 3.51 11.52 -20.98
CA ASN A 209 4.84 10.95 -20.96
C ASN A 209 4.81 9.53 -20.41
N LEU A 210 5.19 8.54 -21.23
CA LEU A 210 5.35 7.17 -20.76
C LEU A 210 6.45 7.12 -19.69
N GLN A 211 6.12 6.59 -18.51
CA GLN A 211 7.08 6.33 -17.45
C GLN A 211 7.51 4.88 -17.45
N ARG A 212 6.54 3.96 -17.50
CA ARG A 212 6.78 2.52 -17.47
C ARG A 212 5.75 1.76 -18.24
N TRP A 213 6.14 0.57 -18.72
CA TRP A 213 5.21 -0.38 -19.30
C TRP A 213 5.51 -1.82 -18.87
N TYR A 214 4.48 -2.66 -18.93
CA TYR A 214 4.54 -4.08 -18.61
C TYR A 214 3.84 -4.91 -19.69
N ARG A 215 4.47 -6.03 -20.07
CA ARG A 215 3.90 -7.06 -20.93
C ARG A 215 4.36 -8.45 -20.47
N SER A 216 3.47 -9.43 -20.49
CA SER A 216 3.70 -10.76 -19.89
C SER A 216 4.50 -11.74 -20.78
N ASP A 217 4.77 -11.40 -22.05
CA ASP A 217 5.46 -12.32 -22.99
C ASP A 217 6.96 -12.38 -22.78
N GLU A 218 7.56 -11.32 -22.26
CA GLU A 218 8.98 -11.29 -21.96
C GLU A 218 9.24 -11.94 -20.60
N PRO A 219 9.94 -13.08 -20.54
CA PRO A 219 10.37 -13.62 -19.27
C PRO A 219 11.32 -12.61 -18.61
N PRO A 220 11.12 -12.24 -17.34
CA PRO A 220 12.09 -11.40 -16.65
C PRO A 220 13.42 -12.14 -16.64
N LYS A 221 14.52 -11.46 -16.99
CA LYS A 221 15.88 -12.05 -17.04
C LYS A 221 16.26 -12.74 -15.72
N ASN A 222 15.65 -12.32 -14.62
CA ASN A 222 15.63 -13.00 -13.33
C ASN A 222 14.17 -13.20 -12.91
N LYS A 223 13.74 -14.46 -12.73
CA LYS A 223 12.36 -14.84 -12.34
C LYS A 223 11.88 -14.17 -11.05
N ASN A 224 12.81 -13.68 -10.22
CA ASN A 224 12.56 -13.25 -8.86
C ASN A 224 12.51 -11.72 -8.66
N ALA A 225 12.84 -10.90 -9.67
CA ALA A 225 12.93 -9.45 -9.43
C ALA A 225 11.87 -8.66 -10.21
N HIS A 226 10.92 -8.09 -9.45
CA HIS A 226 9.91 -7.13 -9.92
C HIS A 226 10.47 -6.03 -10.83
N ARG A 227 11.68 -5.52 -10.51
CA ARG A 227 12.36 -4.48 -11.30
C ARG A 227 12.59 -4.88 -12.76
N TYR A 228 12.59 -6.17 -13.08
CA TYR A 228 12.76 -6.66 -14.45
C TYR A 228 11.44 -6.92 -15.20
N ARG A 229 10.29 -6.77 -14.53
CA ARG A 229 8.96 -6.95 -15.15
C ARG A 229 8.45 -5.65 -15.79
N TRP A 230 8.74 -4.51 -15.17
CA TRP A 230 8.39 -3.18 -15.70
C TRP A 230 9.60 -2.56 -16.38
N LYS A 231 9.39 -1.96 -17.55
CA LYS A 231 10.43 -1.32 -18.36
C LYS A 231 10.14 0.16 -18.51
N ASP A 232 11.18 0.99 -18.50
CA ASP A 232 11.03 2.44 -18.66
C ASP A 232 10.86 2.80 -20.16
N ASP A 233 11.55 2.11 -21.07
CA ASP A 233 11.47 2.37 -22.52
C ASP A 233 10.68 1.31 -23.29
N MET A 234 9.74 1.76 -24.12
CA MET A 234 8.99 0.89 -25.04
C MET A 234 9.75 0.71 -26.36
N PRO A 235 10.13 -0.53 -26.74
CA PRO A 235 10.84 -0.75 -27.99
C PRO A 235 9.90 -0.60 -29.20
N LYS A 236 10.44 -0.15 -30.34
CA LYS A 236 9.70 -0.08 -31.62
C LYS A 236 9.16 -1.42 -32.12
N SER A 237 9.64 -2.54 -31.57
CA SER A 237 9.14 -3.89 -31.85
C SER A 237 7.98 -4.30 -30.94
N ALA A 238 7.60 -3.48 -29.96
CA ALA A 238 6.49 -3.79 -29.06
C ALA A 238 5.17 -3.85 -29.85
N LYS A 239 4.40 -4.90 -29.57
CA LYS A 239 3.09 -5.16 -30.19
C LYS A 239 2.15 -5.89 -29.24
N GLY A 240 0.86 -5.61 -29.33
CA GLY A 240 -0.20 -6.26 -28.56
C GLY A 240 -0.54 -5.51 -27.28
N PHE A 241 -1.10 -6.22 -26.30
CA PHE A 241 -1.64 -5.62 -25.09
C PHE A 241 -0.59 -5.46 -23.99
N CYS A 242 -0.55 -4.29 -23.36
CA CYS A 242 0.33 -3.96 -22.25
C CYS A 242 -0.36 -3.09 -21.21
N ILE A 243 0.28 -2.96 -20.05
CA ILE A 243 -0.10 -1.97 -19.04
C ILE A 243 0.93 -0.86 -19.09
N VAL A 244 0.47 0.38 -18.99
CA VAL A 244 1.33 1.57 -19.03
C VAL A 244 1.06 2.45 -17.82
N ASN A 245 2.13 3.08 -17.34
CA ASN A 245 2.09 4.16 -16.38
C ASN A 245 2.60 5.42 -17.06
N PHE A 246 1.80 6.48 -17.01
CA PHE A 246 2.11 7.77 -17.59
C PHE A 246 2.32 8.83 -16.50
N THR A 247 2.96 9.92 -16.87
CA THR A 247 2.86 11.20 -16.16
C THR A 247 2.43 12.32 -17.10
N ASP A 248 1.64 13.27 -16.59
CA ASP A 248 1.44 14.54 -17.29
C ASP A 248 2.62 15.51 -17.06
N THR A 249 2.55 16.69 -17.66
CA THR A 249 3.55 17.76 -17.52
C THR A 249 3.71 18.28 -16.09
N PHE A 250 2.76 17.97 -15.19
CA PHE A 250 2.80 18.32 -13.78
C PHE A 250 3.22 17.14 -12.89
N GLY A 251 3.59 16.01 -13.49
CA GLY A 251 4.05 14.82 -12.77
C GLY A 251 2.94 13.96 -12.17
N VAL A 252 1.66 14.23 -12.48
CA VAL A 252 0.54 13.38 -12.01
C VAL A 252 0.62 12.03 -12.71
N ARG A 253 0.60 10.95 -11.93
CA ARG A 253 0.71 9.58 -12.44
C ARG A 253 -0.65 9.04 -12.88
N TYR A 254 -0.70 8.44 -14.06
CA TYR A 254 -1.88 7.75 -14.59
C TYR A 254 -1.55 6.30 -14.91
N TRP A 255 -2.49 5.39 -14.70
CA TRP A 255 -2.38 4.01 -15.15
C TRP A 255 -3.36 3.76 -16.28
N ALA A 256 -2.94 3.00 -17.30
CA ALA A 256 -3.82 2.60 -18.39
C ALA A 256 -3.50 1.18 -18.88
N PHE A 257 -4.51 0.54 -19.44
CA PHE A 257 -4.35 -0.67 -20.24
C PHE A 257 -4.37 -0.30 -21.72
N ALA A 258 -3.36 -0.72 -22.48
CA ALA A 258 -3.09 -0.21 -23.82
C ALA A 258 -2.89 -1.32 -24.85
N LYS A 259 -3.22 -1.00 -26.10
CA LYS A 259 -2.87 -1.76 -27.30
C LYS A 259 -1.76 -1.00 -28.01
N VAL A 260 -0.67 -1.70 -28.29
CA VAL A 260 0.53 -1.14 -28.91
C VAL A 260 0.75 -1.81 -30.26
N ASP A 261 1.18 -1.04 -31.24
CA ASP A 261 1.73 -1.55 -32.51
C ASP A 261 2.95 -0.70 -32.90
N ALA A 262 4.02 -1.36 -33.33
CA ALA A 262 5.29 -0.72 -33.67
C ALA A 262 5.88 0.23 -32.59
N GLY A 263 5.65 -0.07 -31.31
CA GLY A 263 6.11 0.75 -30.18
C GLY A 263 5.26 1.99 -29.88
N GLU A 264 4.17 2.20 -30.61
CA GLU A 264 3.23 3.31 -30.41
C GLU A 264 1.92 2.81 -29.81
N ILE A 265 1.32 3.62 -28.93
CA ILE A 265 0.04 3.31 -28.29
C ILE A 265 -1.08 3.62 -29.27
N GLU A 266 -1.75 2.58 -29.79
CA GLU A 266 -2.89 2.71 -30.71
C GLU A 266 -4.14 3.16 -29.95
N ARG A 267 -4.40 2.52 -28.80
CA ARG A 267 -5.58 2.73 -27.95
C ARG A 267 -5.21 2.50 -26.50
N CYS A 268 -5.88 3.19 -25.58
CA CYS A 268 -5.77 2.89 -24.17
C CYS A 268 -7.07 3.17 -23.41
N VAL A 269 -7.27 2.46 -22.30
CA VAL A 269 -8.30 2.75 -21.30
C VAL A 269 -7.63 3.11 -20.00
N PHE A 270 -7.89 4.31 -19.49
CA PHE A 270 -7.39 4.76 -18.20
C PHE A 270 -8.05 4.01 -17.05
N LEU A 271 -7.27 3.73 -16.01
CA LEU A 271 -7.68 3.02 -14.81
C LEU A 271 -7.97 4.01 -13.67
N PRO A 272 -8.93 3.71 -12.77
CA PRO A 272 -9.75 2.51 -12.77
C PRO A 272 -10.85 2.55 -13.84
N THR A 273 -11.16 1.40 -14.46
CA THR A 273 -12.19 1.31 -15.51
C THR A 273 -13.61 1.28 -14.97
N ASP A 274 -13.76 0.99 -13.68
CA ASP A 274 -15.03 1.02 -12.96
C ASP A 274 -14.82 1.55 -11.54
N PRO A 275 -14.72 2.89 -11.38
CA PRO A 275 -14.43 3.51 -10.09
C PRO A 275 -15.50 3.21 -9.01
N GLY A 276 -16.72 2.85 -9.42
CA GLY A 276 -17.84 2.59 -8.52
C GLY A 276 -17.96 1.13 -8.06
N ALA A 277 -17.58 0.17 -8.91
CA ALA A 277 -17.69 -1.25 -8.59
C ALA A 277 -16.64 -1.76 -7.58
N LEU A 278 -15.62 -0.96 -7.28
CA LEU A 278 -14.42 -1.44 -6.60
C LEU A 278 -14.25 -0.89 -5.18
N GLY A 279 -15.22 -0.13 -4.67
CA GLY A 279 -15.13 0.56 -3.38
C GLY A 279 -14.19 1.76 -3.45
N GLY A 280 -14.43 2.78 -2.63
CA GLY A 280 -13.68 4.05 -2.69
C GLY A 280 -12.16 3.93 -2.41
N LYS A 281 -11.67 2.73 -2.05
CA LYS A 281 -10.27 2.43 -1.71
C LYS A 281 -9.50 1.67 -2.80
N PHE A 282 -10.12 1.39 -3.95
CA PHE A 282 -9.46 0.68 -5.04
C PHE A 282 -8.83 1.65 -6.04
N GLU A 283 -7.51 1.68 -6.06
CA GLU A 283 -6.74 2.64 -6.83
C GLU A 283 -6.46 2.15 -8.26
N ALA A 284 -6.12 3.09 -9.16
CA ALA A 284 -5.70 2.78 -10.53
C ALA A 284 -4.52 1.80 -10.58
N ALA A 285 -3.61 1.88 -9.60
CA ALA A 285 -2.49 0.96 -9.44
C ALA A 285 -2.94 -0.46 -9.05
N ASP A 286 -4.02 -0.59 -8.28
CA ASP A 286 -4.58 -1.89 -7.91
C ASP A 286 -5.25 -2.56 -9.10
N GLU A 287 -5.98 -1.81 -9.92
CA GLU A 287 -6.51 -2.36 -11.17
C GLU A 287 -5.39 -2.76 -12.13
N ALA A 288 -4.34 -1.96 -12.25
CA ALA A 288 -3.17 -2.29 -13.06
C ALA A 288 -2.54 -3.62 -12.61
N ARG A 289 -2.36 -3.82 -11.30
CA ARG A 289 -1.82 -5.08 -10.75
C ARG A 289 -2.78 -6.26 -10.97
N MET A 290 -4.09 -6.05 -10.86
CA MET A 290 -5.08 -7.08 -11.18
C MET A 290 -5.03 -7.48 -12.66
N ILE A 291 -4.92 -6.52 -13.57
CA ILE A 291 -4.75 -6.78 -15.00
C ILE A 291 -3.44 -7.54 -15.25
N GLN A 292 -2.34 -7.15 -14.59
CA GLN A 292 -1.05 -7.84 -14.68
C GLN A 292 -1.20 -9.32 -14.32
N LEU A 293 -1.79 -9.61 -13.16
CA LEU A 293 -2.01 -10.97 -12.67
C LEU A 293 -2.91 -11.76 -13.63
N SER A 294 -3.93 -11.13 -14.20
CA SER A 294 -4.82 -11.77 -15.19
C SER A 294 -4.10 -12.12 -16.49
N MET A 295 -3.22 -11.23 -16.98
CA MET A 295 -2.38 -11.45 -18.16
C MET A 295 -1.41 -12.61 -17.94
N ASP A 296 -0.75 -12.61 -16.78
CA ASP A 296 0.16 -13.68 -16.35
C ASP A 296 -0.58 -15.03 -16.28
N CYS A 297 -1.78 -15.06 -15.71
CA CYS A 297 -2.62 -16.26 -15.69
C CYS A 297 -3.04 -16.71 -17.09
N TYR A 298 -3.47 -15.79 -17.95
CA TYR A 298 -3.90 -16.08 -19.32
C TYR A 298 -2.77 -16.70 -20.15
N ARG A 299 -1.51 -16.33 -19.86
CA ARG A 299 -0.31 -16.84 -20.52
C ARG A 299 0.40 -17.96 -19.77
N GLU A 300 -0.25 -18.54 -18.74
CA GLU A 300 0.29 -19.65 -17.93
C GLU A 300 1.62 -19.31 -17.23
N LYS A 301 1.84 -18.03 -16.92
CA LYS A 301 3.01 -17.49 -16.21
C LYS A 301 2.60 -16.84 -14.88
N LYS A 302 1.74 -17.53 -14.12
CA LYS A 302 1.24 -17.07 -12.82
C LYS A 302 2.38 -16.58 -11.92
N GLN A 303 2.13 -15.50 -11.19
CA GLN A 303 3.04 -15.07 -10.15
C GLN A 303 3.11 -16.13 -9.04
N ILE A 304 4.32 -16.38 -8.54
CA ILE A 304 4.58 -17.38 -7.49
C ILE A 304 4.70 -16.68 -6.14
N ALA A 305 4.04 -17.24 -5.13
CA ALA A 305 4.33 -17.03 -3.72
C ALA A 305 5.08 -18.25 -3.19
N LYS A 306 6.25 -18.03 -2.61
CA LYS A 306 7.04 -19.09 -2.00
C LYS A 306 6.78 -19.15 -0.50
N VAL A 307 6.62 -20.35 0.03
CA VAL A 307 6.24 -20.58 1.43
C VAL A 307 7.31 -21.41 2.12
N ASN A 308 7.83 -20.88 3.23
CA ASN A 308 8.72 -21.59 4.14
C ASN A 308 7.90 -21.88 5.39
N PRO A 309 7.27 -23.07 5.50
CA PRO A 309 6.46 -23.41 6.67
C PRO A 309 7.36 -23.51 7.91
N ASP A 310 6.80 -23.18 9.07
CA ASP A 310 7.45 -23.41 10.34
C ASP A 310 6.88 -24.66 11.04
N ALA A 311 7.60 -25.16 12.04
CA ALA A 311 7.19 -26.34 12.80
C ALA A 311 5.89 -26.12 13.62
N SER A 312 5.47 -24.87 13.81
CA SER A 312 4.25 -24.53 14.56
C SER A 312 2.99 -24.51 13.69
N GLY A 313 3.13 -24.72 12.36
CA GLY A 313 2.05 -24.69 11.39
C GLY A 313 1.83 -23.31 10.74
N GLY A 314 2.60 -22.29 11.16
CA GLY A 314 2.69 -21.00 10.48
C GLY A 314 3.74 -21.03 9.37
N GLY A 315 4.18 -19.85 8.93
CA GLY A 315 5.25 -19.79 7.93
C GLY A 315 5.55 -18.41 7.39
N LEU A 316 6.63 -18.35 6.61
CA LEU A 316 7.06 -17.16 5.89
C LEU A 316 6.63 -17.26 4.42
N VAL A 317 5.81 -16.32 3.97
CA VAL A 317 5.38 -16.20 2.57
C VAL A 317 6.17 -15.08 1.89
N LYS A 318 6.89 -15.43 0.83
CA LYS A 318 7.71 -14.52 0.02
C LYS A 318 7.03 -14.27 -1.33
N VAL A 319 6.89 -13.00 -1.71
CA VAL A 319 6.37 -12.59 -3.02
C VAL A 319 7.38 -11.73 -3.77
N TYR A 320 7.42 -11.91 -5.09
CA TYR A 320 8.48 -11.40 -5.96
C TYR A 320 8.02 -10.30 -6.93
N ALA A 321 6.73 -10.00 -6.90
CA ALA A 321 6.10 -8.89 -7.62
C ALA A 321 5.00 -8.28 -6.71
N PRO A 322 4.67 -6.99 -6.90
CA PRO A 322 3.74 -6.28 -6.05
C PRO A 322 2.36 -6.90 -6.17
N LEU A 323 1.75 -7.14 -5.03
CA LEU A 323 0.36 -7.50 -4.93
C LEU A 323 -0.49 -6.22 -5.02
N PRO A 324 -1.77 -6.31 -5.42
CA PRO A 324 -2.72 -5.23 -5.20
C PRO A 324 -2.65 -4.75 -3.74
N GLY A 325 -2.76 -3.45 -3.52
CA GLY A 325 -2.63 -2.80 -2.23
C GLY A 325 -3.59 -3.36 -1.20
N TRP A 326 -4.83 -3.71 -1.60
CA TRP A 326 -5.76 -4.38 -0.70
C TRP A 326 -5.29 -5.77 -0.22
N VAL A 327 -4.53 -6.53 -1.03
CA VAL A 327 -3.91 -7.78 -0.57
C VAL A 327 -2.74 -7.49 0.37
N ASP A 328 -1.88 -6.54 0.01
CA ASP A 328 -0.76 -6.13 0.87
C ASP A 328 -1.26 -5.68 2.25
N ARG A 329 -2.33 -4.88 2.30
CA ARG A 329 -3.00 -4.48 3.53
C ARG A 329 -3.56 -5.67 4.30
N ARG A 330 -4.29 -6.56 3.63
CA ARG A 330 -4.85 -7.77 4.26
C ARG A 330 -3.76 -8.60 4.92
N TRP A 331 -2.70 -8.90 4.18
CA TRP A 331 -1.58 -9.70 4.64
C TRP A 331 -0.75 -9.00 5.72
N SER A 332 -0.64 -7.67 5.67
CA SER A 332 -0.01 -6.88 6.74
C SER A 332 -0.82 -6.90 8.04
N VAL A 333 -2.15 -7.03 7.95
CA VAL A 333 -3.02 -7.10 9.13
C VAL A 333 -3.10 -8.51 9.68
N LEU A 334 -3.25 -9.53 8.83
CA LEU A 334 -3.41 -10.91 9.28
C LEU A 334 -2.08 -11.59 9.62
N GLY A 335 -1.01 -11.20 8.94
CA GLY A 335 0.35 -11.60 9.27
C GLY A 335 1.19 -10.43 9.80
N GLU A 336 2.50 -10.60 9.73
CA GLU A 336 3.49 -9.56 9.98
C GLU A 336 4.29 -9.32 8.70
N LYS A 337 4.18 -8.13 8.12
CA LYS A 337 5.02 -7.73 7.00
C LYS A 337 6.43 -7.46 7.52
N LEU A 338 7.40 -8.25 7.06
CA LEU A 338 8.78 -8.09 7.51
C LEU A 338 9.42 -6.85 6.86
N PRO A 339 10.28 -6.11 7.59
CA PRO A 339 11.11 -5.07 7.01
C PRO A 339 11.90 -5.65 5.84
N ASN A 340 11.95 -4.91 4.73
CA ASN A 340 12.53 -5.32 3.46
C ASN A 340 13.79 -6.18 3.69
N PRO A 341 13.80 -7.48 3.37
CA PRO A 341 14.93 -8.35 3.67
C PRO A 341 16.11 -7.81 2.86
N GLN A 342 17.02 -7.10 3.54
CA GLN A 342 18.19 -6.54 2.87
C GLN A 342 18.93 -7.67 2.14
N PRO A 343 19.48 -7.39 0.95
CA PRO A 343 20.22 -8.36 0.17
C PRO A 343 21.57 -8.62 0.85
N ARG A 344 21.57 -9.37 1.96
CA ARG A 344 22.81 -9.90 2.53
C ARG A 344 23.11 -11.28 1.99
N ASN A 345 22.09 -12.06 1.60
CA ASN A 345 22.26 -13.41 1.04
C ASN A 345 21.12 -13.74 0.06
N ASN A 346 21.25 -13.43 -1.23
CA ASN A 346 20.55 -14.05 -2.39
C ASN A 346 19.02 -14.38 -2.33
N HIS A 347 18.26 -13.86 -1.37
CA HIS A 347 16.83 -14.10 -1.21
C HIS A 347 16.05 -12.87 -1.72
N ASP A 348 15.97 -12.74 -3.04
CA ASP A 348 15.43 -11.60 -3.80
C ASP A 348 13.89 -11.44 -3.72
N CYS A 349 13.22 -11.62 -2.58
CA CYS A 349 11.77 -11.33 -2.53
C CYS A 349 11.49 -9.83 -2.38
N LEU A 350 10.43 -9.35 -3.03
CA LEU A 350 9.98 -7.96 -2.92
C LEU A 350 9.30 -7.68 -1.59
N PHE A 351 8.47 -8.62 -1.13
CA PHE A 351 7.82 -8.56 0.18
C PHE A 351 7.83 -9.94 0.83
N ALA A 352 7.86 -9.95 2.15
CA ALA A 352 7.77 -11.15 2.96
C ALA A 352 6.77 -10.93 4.11
N TYR A 353 5.93 -11.93 4.35
CA TYR A 353 4.89 -11.89 5.37
C TYR A 353 4.97 -13.15 6.22
N ARG A 354 5.04 -12.98 7.54
CA ARG A 354 4.98 -14.08 8.49
C ARG A 354 3.54 -14.28 8.94
N PHE A 355 3.01 -15.49 8.78
CA PHE A 355 1.68 -15.85 9.24
C PHE A 355 1.75 -16.83 10.39
N GLY A 356 0.78 -16.73 11.30
CA GLY A 356 0.54 -17.73 12.33
C GLY A 356 -0.14 -18.98 11.76
N PRO A 357 -0.25 -20.04 12.58
CA PRO A 357 -0.82 -21.32 12.16
C PRO A 357 -2.31 -21.23 11.81
N THR A 358 -3.03 -20.24 12.34
CA THR A 358 -4.45 -20.02 12.05
C THR A 358 -4.67 -19.30 10.73
N GLU A 359 -3.72 -18.47 10.28
CA GLU A 359 -3.89 -17.64 9.08
C GLU A 359 -3.30 -18.25 7.82
N LEU A 360 -2.15 -18.94 7.90
CA LEU A 360 -1.34 -19.28 6.73
C LEU A 360 -2.15 -19.93 5.61
N GLU A 361 -2.79 -21.07 5.89
CA GLU A 361 -3.53 -21.83 4.87
C GLU A 361 -4.71 -21.03 4.30
N THR A 362 -5.45 -20.33 5.17
CA THR A 362 -6.58 -19.49 4.78
C THR A 362 -6.15 -18.38 3.84
N GLU A 363 -5.01 -17.74 4.11
CA GLU A 363 -4.49 -16.63 3.30
C GLU A 363 -3.84 -17.08 1.99
N LEU A 364 -3.27 -18.29 1.95
CA LEU A 364 -2.81 -18.91 0.72
C LEU A 364 -3.99 -19.25 -0.20
N GLU A 365 -5.06 -19.84 0.32
CA GLU A 365 -6.28 -20.11 -0.44
C GLU A 365 -6.96 -18.82 -0.92
N PHE A 366 -7.00 -17.80 -0.06
CA PHE A 366 -7.48 -16.47 -0.43
C PHE A 366 -6.69 -15.90 -1.61
N ALA A 367 -5.35 -15.96 -1.57
CA ALA A 367 -4.52 -15.44 -2.64
C ALA A 367 -4.63 -16.26 -3.94
N LYS A 368 -4.78 -17.59 -3.86
CA LYS A 368 -5.09 -18.42 -5.04
C LYS A 368 -6.43 -18.02 -5.66
N ALA A 369 -7.45 -17.77 -4.84
CA ALA A 369 -8.80 -17.46 -5.30
C ALA A 369 -8.93 -16.03 -5.86
N LYS A 370 -8.34 -15.03 -5.18
CA LYS A 370 -8.61 -13.61 -5.46
C LYS A 370 -7.52 -12.89 -6.24
N VAL A 371 -6.27 -13.35 -6.18
CA VAL A 371 -5.17 -12.79 -6.97
C VAL A 371 -4.36 -13.84 -7.74
N TRP A 372 -4.90 -15.06 -7.81
CA TRP A 372 -4.46 -16.15 -8.70
C TRP A 372 -2.97 -16.50 -8.59
N LEU A 373 -2.40 -16.35 -7.39
CA LEU A 373 -1.03 -16.75 -7.14
C LEU A 373 -0.89 -18.27 -7.23
N SER A 374 0.24 -18.73 -7.75
CA SER A 374 0.72 -20.08 -7.55
C SER A 374 1.49 -20.16 -6.24
N VAL A 375 1.34 -21.26 -5.50
CA VAL A 375 2.03 -21.48 -4.22
C VAL A 375 3.08 -22.58 -4.39
N GLU A 376 4.31 -22.30 -3.99
CA GLU A 376 5.42 -23.25 -3.98
C GLU A 376 6.00 -23.34 -2.57
N TYR A 377 6.08 -24.54 -2.01
CA TYR A 377 6.71 -24.76 -0.70
C TYR A 377 8.22 -24.95 -0.89
N GLU A 378 9.03 -24.13 -0.22
CA GLU A 378 10.49 -24.37 -0.14
C GLU A 378 10.70 -25.52 0.85
N GLN A 379 11.26 -26.64 0.38
CA GLN A 379 11.76 -27.69 1.26
C GLN A 379 13.10 -27.22 1.81
N ASP A 380 13.30 -27.33 3.12
CA ASP A 380 14.61 -27.15 3.73
C ASP A 380 15.58 -28.19 3.12
N CYS A 381 16.57 -27.71 2.36
CA CYS A 381 17.69 -28.53 1.89
C CYS A 381 18.67 -28.82 3.03
#